data_AF-A0A5K7WV03-F1
#
_entry.id   AF-A0A5K7WV03-F1
#
_cell.length_a   1.000
_cell.length_b   1.000
_cell.length_c   1.000
_cell.angle_alpha   90.00
_cell.angle_beta   90.00
_cell.angle_gamma   90.00
#
_symmetry.space_group_name_H-M   'P 1'
#
loop_
_entity.id
_entity.type
_entity.pdbx_description
1 polymer ?
#
loop_
_entity_poly.entity_id
_entity_poly.type
_entity_poly.pdbx_seq_one_letter_code
_entity_poly.pdbx_strand_id
1 'polypeptide(L)'
;MKEEKDMILPKEIGDAAPDITLEHKFVNVPDKLENIYHHEIIKRYGISRCMKNGYAQRTNHEIYSGLKRVANKRINLDAEIVNLPFTVLDLRGNPANTAFTDRYDQRIFLVPDYTPVRIVSDKAFHKTGYDELLKEKKITKEQHDYFVSNMEKMDVGERVSSSIIHEYGHILTYRALDRESVDNAKRVFEFLHDYKYLDNCSKRIVQFSESSVPWKINAAIEQLAEDYRVSHDIRDSFSCAQLPHCITFKQDIENPDYFLEGVEIMAKLLNVSKKKVKRNETSDRNYLDSIMPFGEASRTPKLSQFMHGNPTPMTEEDYQRDLKFFENDD
;
A
#
# COMPACT_ATOMS: atom_id res chain seq x y z
N MET A 1 16.40 -39.60 3.76
CA MET A 1 15.91 -38.82 4.91
C MET A 1 15.89 -37.36 4.48
N LYS A 2 14.70 -36.79 4.29
CA LYS A 2 14.53 -35.35 4.07
C LYS A 2 14.40 -34.72 5.45
N GLU A 3 15.22 -33.72 5.76
CA GLU A 3 15.09 -32.94 6.99
C GLU A 3 13.88 -32.01 6.85
N GLU A 4 12.84 -32.29 7.64
CA GLU A 4 11.76 -31.35 7.93
C GLU A 4 12.37 -30.18 8.72
N LYS A 5 12.40 -29.00 8.12
CA LYS A 5 12.66 -27.76 8.85
C LYS A 5 11.39 -27.41 9.61
N ASP A 6 11.36 -27.76 10.88
CA ASP A 6 10.32 -27.35 11.81
C ASP A 6 10.22 -25.81 11.83
N MET A 7 9.05 -25.33 11.45
CA MET A 7 8.68 -23.92 11.48
C MET A 7 8.56 -23.49 12.94
N ILE A 8 9.52 -22.72 13.43
CA ILE A 8 9.52 -22.21 14.81
C ILE A 8 8.38 -21.19 14.95
N LEU A 9 7.29 -21.62 15.59
CA LEU A 9 6.15 -20.77 15.95
C LEU A 9 6.54 -19.81 17.08
N PRO A 10 6.31 -18.49 16.96
CA PRO A 10 6.49 -17.57 18.07
C PRO A 10 5.50 -17.88 19.20
N LYS A 11 6.00 -17.91 20.44
CA LYS A 11 5.22 -18.13 21.67
C LYS A 11 4.03 -17.16 21.78
N GLU A 12 2.89 -17.70 22.22
CA GLU A 12 1.68 -16.97 22.60
C GLU A 12 2.00 -15.83 23.58
N ILE A 13 1.58 -14.60 23.25
CA ILE A 13 1.61 -13.45 24.15
C ILE A 13 0.17 -13.01 24.40
N GLY A 14 -0.29 -13.32 25.62
CA GLY A 14 -1.25 -12.60 26.47
C GLY A 14 -2.48 -11.96 25.82
N ASP A 15 -3.65 -12.49 26.18
CA ASP A 15 -4.97 -11.91 25.94
C ASP A 15 -5.16 -10.55 26.61
N ALA A 16 -5.34 -9.53 25.77
CA ALA A 16 -6.32 -8.44 25.92
C ALA A 16 -6.20 -7.54 24.67
N ALA A 17 -7.13 -7.67 23.72
CA ALA A 17 -7.28 -6.64 22.70
C ALA A 17 -7.73 -5.35 23.40
N PRO A 18 -7.02 -4.23 23.27
CA PRO A 18 -7.50 -2.98 23.82
C PRO A 18 -8.82 -2.61 23.13
N ASP A 19 -9.86 -2.27 23.90
CA ASP A 19 -11.06 -1.63 23.40
C ASP A 19 -10.65 -0.29 22.76
N ILE A 20 -10.48 -0.28 21.42
CA ILE A 20 -10.06 0.93 20.72
C ILE A 20 -11.27 1.83 20.53
N THR A 21 -11.16 3.03 21.10
CA THR A 21 -11.88 4.28 20.82
C THR A 21 -11.80 4.72 19.34
N LEU A 22 -12.21 3.88 18.39
CA LEU A 22 -12.20 4.18 16.95
C LEU A 22 -13.33 5.11 16.52
N GLU A 23 -14.42 5.19 17.30
CA GLU A 23 -15.60 6.00 16.99
C GLU A 23 -15.31 7.51 16.92
N HIS A 24 -14.18 7.99 17.45
CA HIS A 24 -13.81 9.41 17.45
C HIS A 24 -12.86 9.84 16.33
N LYS A 25 -12.54 8.97 15.36
CA LYS A 25 -11.58 9.27 14.28
C LYS A 25 -12.18 9.23 12.87
N PHE A 26 -13.50 9.12 12.76
CA PHE A 26 -14.20 9.05 11.48
C PHE A 26 -15.00 10.34 11.22
N VAL A 27 -14.78 10.94 10.07
CA VAL A 27 -15.50 12.13 9.61
C VAL A 27 -16.22 11.80 8.31
N ASN A 28 -17.55 11.94 8.34
CA ASN A 28 -18.37 11.82 7.14
C ASN A 28 -18.59 13.21 6.52
N VAL A 29 -18.00 13.45 5.34
CA VAL A 29 -18.08 14.76 4.69
C VAL A 29 -19.41 14.86 3.93
N PRO A 30 -20.30 15.82 4.27
CA PRO A 30 -21.53 16.02 3.52
C PRO A 30 -21.22 16.53 2.11
N ASP A 31 -22.02 16.14 1.11
CA ASP A 31 -21.97 16.65 -0.28
C ASP A 31 -22.45 18.12 -0.35
N LYS A 32 -21.70 19.01 0.28
CA LYS A 32 -21.92 20.46 0.35
C LYS A 32 -20.58 21.17 0.21
N LEU A 33 -20.44 21.99 -0.83
CA LEU A 33 -19.20 22.71 -1.14
C LEU A 33 -18.70 23.59 0.01
N GLU A 34 -19.61 24.11 0.83
CA GLU A 34 -19.31 24.95 1.99
C GLU A 34 -18.62 24.18 3.14
N ASN A 35 -18.57 22.85 3.08
CA ASN A 35 -17.91 22.05 4.10
C ASN A 35 -16.40 22.32 4.12
N ILE A 36 -15.83 22.42 5.32
CA ILE A 36 -14.39 22.72 5.49
C ILE A 36 -13.48 21.71 4.76
N TYR A 37 -13.83 20.43 4.74
CA TYR A 37 -13.04 19.40 4.05
C TYR A 37 -13.12 19.55 2.53
N HIS A 38 -14.27 19.95 1.97
CA HIS A 38 -14.39 20.30 0.56
C HIS A 38 -13.46 21.46 0.21
N HIS A 39 -13.51 22.55 0.99
CA HIS A 39 -12.65 23.70 0.78
C HIS A 39 -11.16 23.37 0.89
N GLU A 40 -10.77 22.55 1.89
CA GLU A 40 -9.38 22.13 2.06
C GLU A 40 -8.86 21.31 0.87
N ILE A 41 -9.64 20.33 0.41
CA ILE A 41 -9.29 19.48 -0.74
C ILE A 41 -9.26 20.29 -2.04
N ILE A 42 -10.26 21.17 -2.27
CA ILE A 42 -10.29 22.06 -3.44
C ILE A 42 -9.10 23.03 -3.42
N LYS A 43 -8.76 23.60 -2.26
CA LYS A 43 -7.61 24.50 -2.13
C LYS A 43 -6.30 23.77 -2.46
N ARG A 44 -6.21 22.47 -2.15
CA ARG A 44 -5.00 21.69 -2.34
C ARG A 44 -4.84 21.17 -3.77
N TYR A 45 -5.89 20.57 -4.34
CA TYR A 45 -5.81 19.90 -5.65
C TYR A 45 -6.42 20.70 -6.79
N GLY A 46 -7.17 21.76 -6.48
CA GLY A 46 -7.96 22.53 -7.44
C GLY A 46 -9.32 21.89 -7.72
N ILE A 47 -10.33 22.73 -7.94
CA ILE A 47 -11.70 22.29 -8.20
C ILE A 47 -11.81 21.41 -9.45
N SER A 48 -10.98 21.65 -10.47
CA SER A 48 -10.94 20.87 -11.71
C SER A 48 -10.47 19.42 -11.52
N ARG A 49 -9.84 19.10 -10.39
CA ARG A 49 -9.39 17.75 -10.04
C ARG A 49 -10.31 17.04 -9.08
N CYS A 50 -11.35 17.69 -8.57
CA CYS A 50 -12.35 17.08 -7.71
C CYS A 50 -13.55 16.67 -8.56
N MET A 51 -13.87 15.38 -8.63
CA MET A 51 -14.96 14.89 -9.50
C MET A 51 -15.81 13.81 -8.86
N LYS A 52 -17.06 13.70 -9.30
CA LYS A 52 -17.90 12.54 -8.99
C LYS A 52 -17.49 11.38 -9.89
N ASN A 53 -17.14 10.23 -9.31
CA ASN A 53 -16.74 9.03 -10.04
C ASN A 53 -17.90 8.06 -10.33
N GLY A 54 -19.14 8.52 -10.17
CA GLY A 54 -20.35 7.73 -10.45
C GLY A 54 -20.80 6.80 -9.33
N TYR A 55 -20.07 6.73 -8.21
CA TYR A 55 -20.47 5.98 -7.02
C TYR A 55 -20.98 6.89 -5.91
N ALA A 56 -21.83 6.33 -5.04
CA ALA A 56 -22.22 6.99 -3.81
C ALA A 56 -21.06 6.95 -2.81
N GLN A 57 -21.02 7.95 -1.92
CA GLN A 57 -20.17 7.94 -0.75
C GLN A 57 -20.33 6.63 0.03
N ARG A 58 -19.23 6.07 0.56
CA ARG A 58 -19.28 4.83 1.32
C ARG A 58 -20.20 4.97 2.53
N THR A 59 -20.90 3.89 2.86
CA THR A 59 -21.80 3.89 4.02
C THR A 59 -21.03 3.81 5.33
N ASN A 60 -21.62 4.33 6.41
CA ASN A 60 -21.05 4.19 7.75
C ASN A 60 -20.83 2.72 8.13
N HIS A 61 -21.73 1.82 7.71
CA HIS A 61 -21.59 0.38 7.97
C HIS A 61 -20.31 -0.21 7.37
N GLU A 62 -20.00 0.11 6.11
CA GLU A 62 -18.77 -0.35 5.46
C GLU A 62 -17.52 0.13 6.21
N ILE A 63 -17.51 1.41 6.59
CA ILE A 63 -16.37 2.05 7.26
C ILE A 63 -16.18 1.49 8.67
N TYR A 64 -17.24 1.42 9.47
CA TYR A 64 -17.16 0.85 10.83
C TYR A 64 -16.79 -0.62 10.81
N SER A 65 -17.28 -1.40 9.83
CA SER A 65 -16.87 -2.78 9.64
C SER A 65 -15.36 -2.87 9.35
N GLY A 66 -14.85 -2.03 8.45
CA GLY A 66 -13.42 -1.94 8.16
C GLY A 66 -12.58 -1.55 9.38
N LEU A 67 -12.98 -0.51 10.10
CA LEU A 67 -12.30 -0.06 11.32
C LEU A 67 -12.26 -1.15 12.40
N LYS A 68 -13.35 -1.91 12.57
CA LYS A 68 -13.37 -3.06 13.46
C LYS A 68 -12.34 -4.12 13.06
N ARG A 69 -12.18 -4.40 11.75
CA ARG A 69 -11.12 -5.30 11.27
C ARG A 69 -9.72 -4.76 11.55
N VAL A 70 -9.49 -3.45 11.37
CA VAL A 70 -8.20 -2.81 11.71
C VAL A 70 -7.88 -2.98 13.20
N ALA A 71 -8.86 -2.78 14.09
CA ALA A 71 -8.69 -3.02 15.52
C ALA A 71 -8.37 -4.49 15.83
N ASN A 72 -9.06 -5.42 15.18
CA ASN A 72 -8.81 -6.86 15.37
C ASN A 72 -7.37 -7.25 14.98
N LYS A 73 -6.81 -6.60 13.96
CA LYS A 73 -5.40 -6.73 13.52
C LYS A 73 -4.40 -6.00 14.46
N ARG A 74 -4.88 -5.48 15.59
CA ARG A 74 -4.12 -4.77 16.64
C ARG A 74 -3.36 -3.55 16.14
N ILE A 75 -3.88 -2.90 15.11
CA ILE A 75 -3.29 -1.69 14.54
C ILE A 75 -3.83 -0.48 15.29
N ASN A 76 -2.93 0.30 15.89
CA ASN A 76 -3.28 1.58 16.48
C ASN A 76 -3.17 2.68 15.42
N LEU A 77 -4.30 2.99 14.78
CA LEU A 77 -4.41 4.10 13.84
C LEU A 77 -4.39 5.44 14.58
N ASP A 78 -3.41 6.31 14.29
CA ASP A 78 -3.36 7.68 14.82
C ASP A 78 -3.65 8.76 13.75
N ALA A 79 -4.28 8.35 12.65
CA ALA A 79 -4.80 9.16 11.57
C ALA A 79 -6.32 9.34 11.67
N GLU A 80 -6.83 10.46 11.15
CA GLU A 80 -8.27 10.69 10.95
C GLU A 80 -8.70 10.05 9.62
N ILE A 81 -9.86 9.41 9.61
CA ILE A 81 -10.47 8.79 8.43
C ILE A 81 -11.58 9.71 7.93
N VAL A 82 -11.44 10.20 6.71
CA VAL A 82 -12.35 11.16 6.08
C VAL A 82 -13.05 10.48 4.92
N ASN A 83 -14.36 10.32 4.98
CA ASN A 83 -15.16 9.76 3.89
C ASN A 83 -15.67 10.88 2.99
N LEU A 84 -15.20 10.91 1.75
CA LEU A 84 -15.49 11.94 0.78
C LEU A 84 -16.69 11.55 -0.11
N PRO A 85 -17.51 12.51 -0.55
CA PRO A 85 -18.57 12.28 -1.53
C PRO A 85 -18.09 12.38 -2.99
N PHE A 86 -16.79 12.54 -3.21
CA PHE A 86 -16.14 12.71 -4.53
C PHE A 86 -14.75 12.06 -4.51
N THR A 87 -14.15 11.89 -5.69
CA THR A 87 -12.76 11.46 -5.85
C THR A 87 -11.88 12.63 -6.32
N VAL A 88 -10.58 12.48 -6.16
CA VAL A 88 -9.56 13.43 -6.61
C VAL A 88 -8.72 12.79 -7.72
N LEU A 89 -8.39 13.58 -8.74
CA LEU A 89 -7.49 13.20 -9.82
C LEU A 89 -6.03 13.41 -9.44
N ASP A 90 -5.19 12.43 -9.75
CA ASP A 90 -3.73 12.55 -9.72
C ASP A 90 -3.22 13.59 -10.75
N LEU A 91 -1.91 13.84 -10.73
CA LEU A 91 -1.27 14.75 -11.69
C LEU A 91 -1.37 14.30 -13.14
N ARG A 92 -1.67 13.02 -13.38
CA ARG A 92 -1.85 12.39 -14.69
C ARG A 92 -3.34 12.32 -15.10
N GLY A 93 -4.25 12.79 -14.26
CA GLY A 93 -5.70 12.77 -14.50
C GLY A 93 -6.39 11.45 -14.13
N ASN A 94 -5.73 10.54 -13.41
CA ASN A 94 -6.34 9.29 -12.93
C ASN A 94 -7.06 9.52 -11.60
N PRO A 95 -8.30 9.04 -11.44
CA PRO A 95 -9.01 9.16 -10.17
C PRO A 95 -8.47 8.18 -9.14
N ALA A 96 -8.41 8.62 -7.87
CA ALA A 96 -8.30 7.67 -6.76
C ALA A 96 -9.51 6.72 -6.76
N ASN A 97 -9.27 5.42 -6.63
CA ASN A 97 -10.32 4.41 -6.79
C ASN A 97 -10.93 3.94 -5.48
N THR A 98 -10.16 3.93 -4.38
CA THR A 98 -10.65 3.35 -3.11
C THR A 98 -10.37 4.23 -1.91
N ALA A 99 -9.15 4.69 -1.78
CA ALA A 99 -8.71 5.64 -0.79
C ALA A 99 -7.47 6.39 -1.32
N PHE A 100 -7.05 7.41 -0.58
CA PHE A 100 -5.73 7.98 -0.72
C PHE A 100 -5.31 8.66 0.59
N THR A 101 -4.00 8.87 0.74
CA THR A 101 -3.45 9.80 1.72
C THR A 101 -2.55 10.83 1.03
N ASP A 102 -2.28 11.90 1.75
CA ASP A 102 -1.40 12.96 1.31
C ASP A 102 -0.22 13.04 2.29
N ARG A 103 0.99 13.26 1.77
CA ARG A 103 2.15 13.51 2.61
C ARG A 103 1.85 14.58 3.65
N TYR A 104 1.22 15.68 3.30
CA TYR A 104 1.06 16.83 4.20
C TYR A 104 -0.10 16.69 5.18
N ASP A 105 -1.03 15.79 4.90
CA ASP A 105 -2.26 15.64 5.64
C ASP A 105 -2.34 14.20 6.11
N GLN A 106 -1.94 13.97 7.37
CA GLN A 106 -1.89 12.64 8.00
C GLN A 106 -3.30 12.09 8.29
N ARG A 107 -4.17 12.17 7.28
CA ARG A 107 -5.53 11.70 7.20
C ARG A 107 -5.59 10.67 6.07
N ILE A 108 -6.56 9.78 6.17
CA ILE A 108 -6.87 8.79 5.16
C ILE A 108 -8.21 9.20 4.55
N PHE A 109 -8.20 9.52 3.27
CA PHE A 109 -9.38 9.91 2.52
C PHE A 109 -9.97 8.69 1.83
N LEU A 110 -11.11 8.23 2.31
CA LEU A 110 -11.91 7.21 1.61
C LEU A 110 -12.74 7.91 0.54
N VAL A 111 -12.65 7.43 -0.70
CA VAL A 111 -13.44 7.96 -1.81
C VAL A 111 -14.66 7.07 -2.09
N PRO A 112 -15.67 7.59 -2.81
CA PRO A 112 -16.82 6.79 -3.24
C PRO A 112 -16.36 5.54 -4.01
N ASP A 113 -16.91 4.39 -3.66
CA ASP A 113 -16.58 3.09 -4.24
C ASP A 113 -17.79 2.19 -4.08
N TYR A 114 -17.93 1.20 -4.96
CA TYR A 114 -18.91 0.14 -4.79
C TYR A 114 -18.21 -1.13 -4.34
N THR A 115 -17.92 -1.19 -3.03
CA THR A 115 -17.13 -2.24 -2.38
C THR A 115 -17.56 -3.66 -2.78
N PRO A 116 -18.86 -4.01 -2.91
CA PRO A 116 -19.27 -5.35 -3.33
C PRO A 116 -18.76 -5.74 -4.73
N VAL A 117 -18.82 -4.84 -5.72
CA VAL A 117 -18.29 -5.10 -7.07
C VAL A 117 -16.77 -5.15 -7.05
N ARG A 118 -16.13 -4.30 -6.25
CA ARG A 118 -14.68 -4.35 -6.06
C ARG A 118 -14.22 -5.70 -5.54
N ILE A 119 -14.89 -6.24 -4.51
CA ILE A 119 -14.60 -7.57 -3.96
C ILE A 119 -14.69 -8.65 -5.05
N VAL A 120 -15.75 -8.64 -5.85
CA VAL A 120 -15.91 -9.61 -6.95
C VAL A 120 -14.77 -9.48 -7.97
N SER A 121 -14.43 -8.25 -8.36
CA SER A 121 -13.34 -7.98 -9.31
C SER A 121 -11.98 -8.41 -8.76
N ASP A 122 -11.67 -8.06 -7.52
CA ASP A 122 -10.40 -8.38 -6.86
C ASP A 122 -10.26 -9.90 -6.67
N LYS A 123 -11.34 -10.60 -6.29
CA LYS A 123 -11.37 -12.08 -6.21
C LYS A 123 -11.11 -12.71 -7.57
N ALA A 124 -11.82 -12.27 -8.61
CA ALA A 124 -11.66 -12.83 -9.95
C ALA A 124 -10.23 -12.67 -10.45
N PHE A 125 -9.65 -11.48 -10.26
CA PHE A 125 -8.27 -11.17 -10.64
C PHE A 125 -7.26 -12.09 -9.94
N HIS A 126 -7.29 -12.17 -8.60
CA HIS A 126 -6.35 -13.01 -7.84
C HIS A 126 -6.53 -14.49 -8.09
N LYS A 127 -7.77 -14.96 -8.27
CA LYS A 127 -8.02 -16.36 -8.64
C LYS A 127 -7.34 -16.72 -9.95
N THR A 128 -7.42 -15.86 -10.97
CA THR A 128 -6.71 -16.08 -12.24
C THR A 128 -5.20 -16.25 -12.02
N GLY A 129 -4.60 -15.44 -11.13
CA GLY A 129 -3.18 -15.55 -10.81
C GLY A 129 -2.81 -16.88 -10.14
N TYR A 130 -3.63 -17.35 -9.19
CA TYR A 130 -3.42 -18.66 -8.58
C TYR A 130 -3.62 -19.82 -9.58
N ASP A 131 -4.64 -19.74 -10.44
CA ASP A 131 -4.89 -20.73 -11.50
C ASP A 131 -3.67 -20.85 -12.44
N GLU A 132 -3.03 -19.72 -12.78
CA GLU A 132 -1.81 -19.67 -13.60
C GLU A 132 -0.60 -20.31 -12.90
N LEU A 133 -0.36 -19.98 -11.63
CA LEU A 133 0.73 -20.58 -10.85
C LEU A 133 0.57 -22.10 -10.71
N LEU A 134 -0.67 -22.58 -10.55
CA LEU A 134 -0.96 -24.02 -10.53
C LEU A 134 -0.64 -24.67 -11.89
N LYS A 135 -1.05 -24.02 -13.00
CA LYS A 135 -0.77 -24.49 -14.36
C LYS A 135 0.73 -24.54 -14.67
N GLU A 136 1.48 -23.56 -14.20
CA GLU A 136 2.94 -23.50 -14.31
C GLU A 136 3.67 -24.46 -13.33
N LYS A 137 2.93 -25.17 -12.48
CA LYS A 137 3.46 -26.06 -11.42
C LYS A 137 4.36 -25.34 -10.41
N LYS A 138 4.09 -24.05 -10.19
CA LYS A 138 4.78 -23.21 -9.20
C LYS A 138 4.21 -23.37 -7.79
N ILE A 139 2.96 -23.78 -7.70
CA ILE A 139 2.29 -24.16 -6.45
C ILE A 139 1.64 -25.55 -6.60
N THR A 140 1.43 -26.23 -5.47
CA THR A 140 0.65 -27.48 -5.45
C THR A 140 -0.85 -27.19 -5.50
N LYS A 141 -1.66 -28.23 -5.77
CA LYS A 141 -3.11 -28.11 -5.72
C LYS A 141 -3.61 -27.73 -4.32
N GLU A 142 -3.00 -28.30 -3.28
CA GLU A 142 -3.35 -28.01 -1.89
C GLU A 142 -3.07 -26.54 -1.54
N GLN A 143 -1.93 -25.99 -2.00
CA GLN A 143 -1.60 -24.57 -1.83
C GLN A 143 -2.59 -23.68 -2.59
N HIS A 144 -2.89 -24.02 -3.84
CA HIS A 144 -3.89 -23.33 -4.65
C HIS A 144 -5.25 -23.27 -3.94
N ASP A 145 -5.78 -24.43 -3.52
CA ASP A 145 -7.10 -24.54 -2.89
C ASP A 145 -7.13 -23.78 -1.55
N TYR A 146 -6.03 -23.79 -0.82
CA TYR A 146 -5.84 -22.98 0.39
C TYR A 146 -5.91 -21.47 0.09
N PHE A 147 -5.18 -20.98 -0.91
CA PHE A 147 -5.17 -19.57 -1.25
C PHE A 147 -6.53 -19.08 -1.75
N VAL A 148 -7.17 -19.83 -2.65
CA VAL A 148 -8.51 -19.50 -3.17
C VAL A 148 -9.54 -19.49 -2.02
N SER A 149 -9.51 -20.48 -1.13
CA SER A 149 -10.40 -20.53 0.02
C SER A 149 -10.23 -19.34 0.97
N ASN A 150 -9.00 -18.88 1.21
CA ASN A 150 -8.75 -17.70 2.03
C ASN A 150 -9.22 -16.39 1.36
N MET A 151 -8.97 -16.26 0.06
CA MET A 151 -9.46 -15.12 -0.72
C MET A 151 -11.00 -15.05 -0.70
N GLU A 152 -11.70 -16.18 -0.71
CA GLU A 152 -13.16 -16.22 -0.64
C GLU A 152 -13.74 -15.68 0.67
N LYS A 153 -12.96 -15.66 1.76
CA LYS A 153 -13.36 -15.09 3.06
C LYS A 153 -13.41 -13.55 3.05
N MET A 154 -12.90 -12.90 2.00
CA MET A 154 -12.93 -11.44 1.90
C MET A 154 -14.38 -10.92 1.89
N ASP A 155 -14.68 -10.10 2.88
CA ASP A 155 -15.93 -9.36 3.01
C ASP A 155 -15.69 -7.83 2.87
N VAL A 156 -16.77 -7.07 2.99
CA VAL A 156 -16.75 -5.60 2.96
C VAL A 156 -15.78 -5.02 4.00
N GLY A 157 -15.79 -5.55 5.22
CA GLY A 157 -14.92 -5.08 6.29
C GLY A 157 -13.46 -5.35 5.97
N GLU A 158 -13.12 -6.55 5.52
CA GLU A 158 -11.74 -6.90 5.15
C GLU A 158 -11.23 -6.01 4.02
N ARG A 159 -12.04 -5.77 2.98
CA ARG A 159 -11.62 -4.92 1.85
C ARG A 159 -11.43 -3.46 2.22
N VAL A 160 -12.34 -2.89 3.03
CA VAL A 160 -12.22 -1.51 3.53
C VAL A 160 -11.01 -1.39 4.47
N SER A 161 -10.82 -2.36 5.37
CA SER A 161 -9.66 -2.38 6.26
C SER A 161 -8.35 -2.45 5.50
N SER A 162 -8.31 -3.22 4.41
CA SER A 162 -7.13 -3.33 3.54
C SER A 162 -6.75 -1.97 2.95
N SER A 163 -7.72 -1.20 2.45
CA SER A 163 -7.46 0.18 2.00
C SER A 163 -6.96 1.07 3.14
N ILE A 164 -7.59 1.03 4.31
CA ILE A 164 -7.19 1.87 5.44
C ILE A 164 -5.75 1.56 5.89
N ILE A 165 -5.40 0.27 5.98
CA ILE A 165 -4.07 -0.15 6.44
C ILE A 165 -3.01 0.19 5.40
N HIS A 166 -3.30 0.03 4.10
CA HIS A 166 -2.42 0.46 3.01
C HIS A 166 -2.10 1.97 3.10
N GLU A 167 -3.13 2.81 3.17
CA GLU A 167 -2.95 4.26 3.29
C GLU A 167 -2.23 4.65 4.59
N TYR A 168 -2.45 3.91 5.67
CA TYR A 168 -1.69 4.12 6.89
C TYR A 168 -0.21 3.75 6.72
N GLY A 169 0.10 2.72 5.93
CA GLY A 169 1.46 2.39 5.51
C GLY A 169 2.17 3.59 4.86
N HIS A 170 1.50 4.29 3.93
CA HIS A 170 2.01 5.53 3.35
C HIS A 170 2.27 6.62 4.40
N ILE A 171 1.34 6.85 5.33
CA ILE A 171 1.52 7.82 6.42
C ILE A 171 2.77 7.48 7.25
N LEU A 172 2.99 6.21 7.57
CA LEU A 172 4.16 5.75 8.32
C LEU A 172 5.46 5.96 7.52
N THR A 173 5.43 5.71 6.21
CA THR A 173 6.54 5.99 5.29
C THR A 173 6.87 7.48 5.29
N TYR A 174 5.88 8.36 5.15
CA TYR A 174 6.09 9.81 5.18
C TYR A 174 6.69 10.29 6.50
N ARG A 175 6.27 9.71 7.63
CA ARG A 175 6.87 10.02 8.93
C ARG A 175 8.32 9.56 9.04
N ALA A 176 8.66 8.41 8.44
CA ALA A 176 10.03 7.94 8.39
C ALA A 176 10.90 8.90 7.57
N LEU A 177 10.43 9.32 6.39
CA LEU A 177 11.09 10.32 5.56
C LEU A 177 11.28 11.65 6.30
N ASP A 178 10.22 12.17 6.93
CA ASP A 178 10.26 13.43 7.67
C ASP A 178 11.26 13.37 8.84
N ARG A 179 11.36 12.23 9.53
CA ARG A 179 12.32 12.02 10.63
C ARG A 179 13.77 12.02 10.15
N GLU A 180 14.05 11.37 9.03
CA GLU A 180 15.38 11.34 8.42
C GLU A 180 15.69 12.59 7.59
N SER A 181 14.83 13.62 7.67
CA SER A 181 14.96 14.88 6.93
C SER A 181 15.10 14.66 5.42
N VAL A 182 14.36 13.70 4.87
CA VAL A 182 14.30 13.41 3.43
C VAL A 182 13.30 14.34 2.75
N ASP A 183 13.82 15.28 1.97
CA ASP A 183 13.10 16.44 1.45
C ASP A 183 13.04 16.53 -0.08
N ASN A 184 13.73 15.65 -0.81
CA ASN A 184 13.73 15.59 -2.26
C ASN A 184 13.84 14.14 -2.78
N ALA A 185 13.65 13.94 -4.09
CA ALA A 185 13.60 12.59 -4.67
C ALA A 185 14.92 11.82 -4.62
N LYS A 186 16.04 12.52 -4.80
CA LYS A 186 17.36 11.91 -4.67
C LYS A 186 17.52 11.35 -3.27
N ARG A 187 17.16 12.14 -2.25
CA ARG A 187 17.18 11.71 -0.84
C ARG A 187 16.20 10.56 -0.57
N VAL A 188 15.04 10.51 -1.23
CA VAL A 188 14.12 9.36 -1.14
C VAL A 188 14.75 8.11 -1.75
N PHE A 189 15.36 8.23 -2.93
CA PHE A 189 16.03 7.12 -3.61
C PHE A 189 17.20 6.58 -2.78
N GLU A 190 18.06 7.47 -2.27
CA GLU A 190 19.15 7.14 -1.34
C GLU A 190 18.61 6.47 -0.07
N PHE A 191 17.57 7.03 0.56
CA PHE A 191 16.93 6.44 1.73
C PHE A 191 16.45 5.00 1.47
N LEU A 192 15.76 4.74 0.36
CA LEU A 192 15.32 3.39 0.00
C LEU A 192 16.51 2.46 -0.31
N HIS A 193 17.59 2.98 -0.88
CA HIS A 193 18.81 2.22 -1.15
C HIS A 193 19.56 1.84 0.14
N ASP A 194 19.74 2.78 1.07
CA ASP A 194 20.49 2.60 2.32
C ASP A 194 19.87 1.50 3.18
N TYR A 195 18.54 1.43 3.21
CA TYR A 195 17.79 0.37 3.88
C TYR A 195 17.66 -0.92 3.06
N LYS A 196 18.32 -1.01 1.90
CA LYS A 196 18.30 -2.14 0.97
C LYS A 196 16.92 -2.47 0.40
N TYR A 197 15.99 -1.52 0.47
CA TYR A 197 14.64 -1.74 -0.01
C TYR A 197 14.54 -1.70 -1.55
N LEU A 198 15.36 -0.90 -2.22
CA LEU A 198 15.46 -0.94 -3.70
C LEU A 198 15.97 -2.30 -4.19
N ASP A 199 16.95 -2.88 -3.52
CA ASP A 199 17.47 -4.22 -3.82
C ASP A 199 16.37 -5.27 -3.62
N ASN A 200 15.66 -5.24 -2.49
CA ASN A 200 14.52 -6.13 -2.25
C ASN A 200 13.43 -5.99 -3.32
N CYS A 201 13.05 -4.76 -3.69
CA CYS A 201 12.10 -4.51 -4.78
C CYS A 201 12.59 -5.10 -6.11
N SER A 202 13.88 -4.97 -6.43
CA SER A 202 14.45 -5.50 -7.68
C SER A 202 14.41 -7.03 -7.79
N LYS A 203 14.36 -7.74 -6.65
CA LYS A 203 14.20 -9.21 -6.60
C LYS A 203 12.76 -9.67 -6.73
N ARG A 204 11.78 -8.76 -6.57
CA ARG A 204 10.34 -9.08 -6.47
C ARG A 204 9.51 -8.46 -7.57
N ILE A 205 9.95 -7.34 -8.13
CA ILE A 205 9.23 -6.57 -9.14
C ILE A 205 9.91 -6.79 -10.49
N VAL A 206 9.18 -7.34 -11.45
CA VAL A 206 9.68 -7.58 -12.81
C VAL A 206 10.06 -6.24 -13.48
N GLN A 207 11.17 -6.20 -14.23
CA GLN A 207 11.67 -4.99 -14.92
C GLN A 207 11.97 -3.79 -13.99
N PHE A 208 12.07 -4.00 -12.67
CA PHE A 208 12.31 -2.90 -11.75
C PHE A 208 13.61 -2.17 -12.07
N SER A 209 14.71 -2.88 -12.25
CA SER A 209 16.04 -2.32 -12.52
C SER A 209 16.15 -1.57 -13.84
N GLU A 210 15.32 -1.90 -14.83
CA GLU A 210 15.28 -1.29 -16.16
C GLU A 210 14.34 -0.07 -16.22
N SER A 211 13.48 0.11 -15.22
CA SER A 211 12.48 1.17 -15.19
C SER A 211 13.08 2.54 -14.87
N SER A 212 12.31 3.60 -15.18
CA SER A 212 12.73 4.97 -14.88
C SER A 212 12.82 5.21 -13.37
N VAL A 213 13.71 6.12 -12.96
CA VAL A 213 13.93 6.45 -11.56
C VAL A 213 12.65 6.92 -10.84
N PRO A 214 11.81 7.81 -11.42
CA PRO A 214 10.54 8.17 -10.80
C PRO A 214 9.61 6.96 -10.59
N TRP A 215 9.58 6.01 -11.54
CA TRP A 215 8.77 4.81 -11.39
C TRP A 215 9.31 3.89 -10.29
N LYS A 216 10.64 3.70 -10.20
CA LYS A 216 11.27 2.89 -9.14
C LYS A 216 10.95 3.41 -7.75
N ILE A 217 11.05 4.73 -7.54
CA ILE A 217 10.68 5.35 -6.26
C ILE A 217 9.21 5.09 -5.95
N ASN A 218 8.33 5.37 -6.91
CA ASN A 218 6.90 5.20 -6.71
C ASN A 218 6.52 3.74 -6.41
N ALA A 219 7.02 2.79 -7.21
CA ALA A 219 6.80 1.36 -7.01
C ALA A 219 7.32 0.89 -5.65
N ALA A 220 8.47 1.37 -5.20
CA ALA A 220 9.01 1.04 -3.88
C ALA A 220 8.16 1.62 -2.74
N ILE A 221 7.67 2.86 -2.84
CA ILE A 221 6.82 3.46 -1.80
C ILE A 221 5.48 2.74 -1.70
N GLU A 222 4.87 2.41 -2.83
CA GLU A 222 3.64 1.60 -2.89
C GLU A 222 3.85 0.20 -2.31
N GLN A 223 4.93 -0.46 -2.72
CA GLN A 223 5.24 -1.79 -2.21
C GLN A 223 5.51 -1.78 -0.70
N LEU A 224 6.10 -0.70 -0.16
CA LEU A 224 6.33 -0.55 1.27
C LEU A 224 5.01 -0.45 2.05
N ALA A 225 4.03 0.29 1.53
CA ALA A 225 2.70 0.38 2.10
C ALA A 225 1.95 -0.96 2.02
N GLU A 226 2.10 -1.69 0.93
CA GLU A 226 1.53 -3.03 0.76
C GLU A 226 2.18 -4.06 1.68
N ASP A 227 3.51 -4.10 1.77
CA ASP A 227 4.25 -4.97 2.69
C ASP A 227 3.83 -4.72 4.15
N TYR A 228 3.61 -3.45 4.53
CA TYR A 228 3.01 -3.11 5.82
C TYR A 228 1.63 -3.74 5.98
N ARG A 229 0.72 -3.56 5.02
CA ARG A 229 -0.63 -4.13 5.06
C ARG A 229 -0.61 -5.65 5.15
N VAL A 230 0.06 -6.34 4.24
CA VAL A 230 0.06 -7.81 4.21
C VAL A 230 0.77 -8.43 5.40
N SER A 231 1.72 -7.72 6.02
CA SER A 231 2.37 -8.19 7.25
C SER A 231 1.37 -8.41 8.39
N HIS A 232 0.26 -7.66 8.41
CA HIS A 232 -0.81 -7.81 9.39
C HIS A 232 -1.74 -8.99 9.08
N ASP A 233 -1.95 -9.31 7.80
CA ASP A 233 -2.73 -10.49 7.42
C ASP A 233 -1.99 -11.80 7.74
N ILE A 234 -0.66 -11.81 7.59
CA ILE A 234 0.17 -13.01 7.76
C ILE A 234 0.48 -13.32 9.24
N ARG A 235 0.43 -12.31 10.12
CA ARG A 235 0.59 -12.50 11.57
C ARG A 235 -0.60 -13.19 12.22
N ASP A 236 -1.81 -12.97 11.69
CA ASP A 236 -3.06 -13.49 12.26
C ASP A 236 -3.55 -14.76 11.55
N SER A 237 -3.11 -14.99 10.30
CA SER A 237 -3.38 -16.22 9.55
C SER A 237 -2.08 -16.76 8.96
N PHE A 238 -1.68 -17.94 9.45
CA PHE A 238 -0.50 -18.65 8.96
C PHE A 238 -0.47 -18.67 7.42
N SER A 239 0.56 -18.02 6.87
CA SER A 239 1.07 -18.16 5.51
C SER A 239 0.30 -17.60 4.29
N CYS A 240 -0.73 -16.75 4.41
CA CYS A 240 -1.23 -16.04 3.21
C CYS A 240 -1.96 -14.72 3.49
N ALA A 241 -1.73 -13.72 2.63
CA ALA A 241 -2.56 -12.51 2.58
C ALA A 241 -3.86 -12.77 1.80
N GLN A 242 -4.98 -12.20 2.24
CA GLN A 242 -6.28 -12.36 1.56
C GLN A 242 -6.32 -11.71 0.18
N LEU A 243 -5.63 -10.58 0.04
CA LEU A 243 -5.38 -9.87 -1.20
C LEU A 243 -3.88 -9.59 -1.28
N PRO A 244 -3.08 -10.39 -1.98
CA PRO A 244 -1.67 -10.05 -2.21
C PRO A 244 -1.53 -8.89 -3.21
N HIS A 245 -0.37 -8.22 -3.24
CA HIS A 245 -0.18 -7.08 -4.13
C HIS A 245 0.05 -7.50 -5.59
N CYS A 246 -0.60 -6.86 -6.55
CA CYS A 246 -0.58 -7.30 -7.96
C CYS A 246 0.80 -7.23 -8.64
N ILE A 247 1.70 -6.37 -8.17
CA ILE A 247 3.02 -6.16 -8.76
C ILE A 247 4.00 -7.28 -8.36
N THR A 248 3.98 -7.67 -7.09
CA THR A 248 4.90 -8.69 -6.53
C THR A 248 4.26 -10.05 -6.36
N PHE A 249 2.96 -10.19 -6.60
CA PHE A 249 2.15 -11.39 -6.33
C PHE A 249 2.84 -12.71 -6.68
N LYS A 250 3.24 -12.87 -7.95
CA LYS A 250 3.82 -14.12 -8.45
C LYS A 250 5.16 -14.40 -7.75
N GLN A 251 5.99 -13.38 -7.61
CA GLN A 251 7.34 -13.47 -7.09
C GLN A 251 7.34 -13.71 -5.57
N ASP A 252 6.39 -13.12 -4.85
CA ASP A 252 6.20 -13.34 -3.41
C ASP A 252 5.74 -14.77 -3.11
N ILE A 253 4.97 -15.39 -4.00
CA ILE A 253 4.58 -16.80 -3.88
C ILE A 253 5.72 -17.74 -4.26
N GLU A 254 6.44 -17.45 -5.34
CA GLU A 254 7.55 -18.30 -5.80
C GLU A 254 8.79 -18.20 -4.88
N ASN A 255 9.02 -17.03 -4.27
CA ASN A 255 10.17 -16.74 -3.41
C ASN A 255 9.73 -16.01 -2.13
N PRO A 256 9.08 -16.72 -1.19
CA PRO A 256 8.57 -16.10 0.03
C PRO A 256 9.65 -15.47 0.91
N ASP A 257 10.92 -15.91 0.79
CA ASP A 257 12.05 -15.34 1.53
C ASP A 257 12.26 -13.85 1.19
N TYR A 258 12.12 -13.45 -0.08
CA TYR A 258 12.25 -12.04 -0.47
C TYR A 258 11.07 -11.20 0.03
N PHE A 259 9.87 -11.79 0.05
CA PHE A 259 8.71 -11.15 0.66
C PHE A 259 8.95 -10.89 2.16
N LEU A 260 9.42 -11.91 2.90
CA LEU A 260 9.72 -11.79 4.32
C LEU A 260 10.85 -10.79 4.60
N GLU A 261 11.91 -10.77 3.77
CA GLU A 261 12.95 -9.74 3.80
C GLU A 261 12.34 -8.33 3.66
N GLY A 262 11.41 -8.14 2.72
CA GLY A 262 10.68 -6.88 2.53
C GLY A 262 9.90 -6.46 3.78
N VAL A 263 9.17 -7.40 4.40
CA VAL A 263 8.47 -7.18 5.68
C VAL A 263 9.43 -6.82 6.82
N GLU A 264 10.61 -7.42 6.88
CA GLU A 264 11.63 -7.08 7.88
C GLU A 264 12.22 -5.68 7.67
N ILE A 265 12.52 -5.31 6.42
CA ILE A 265 13.01 -3.98 6.08
C ILE A 265 11.93 -2.93 6.39
N MET A 266 10.69 -3.19 5.97
CA MET A 266 9.51 -2.37 6.32
C MET A 266 9.38 -2.22 7.83
N ALA A 267 9.48 -3.32 8.58
CA ALA A 267 9.41 -3.28 10.03
C ALA A 267 10.53 -2.42 10.61
N LYS A 268 11.76 -2.45 10.08
CA LYS A 268 12.87 -1.57 10.52
C LYS A 268 12.64 -0.10 10.16
N LEU A 269 12.17 0.18 8.94
CA LEU A 269 11.82 1.51 8.45
C LEU A 269 10.69 2.14 9.29
N LEU A 270 9.67 1.35 9.63
CA LEU A 270 8.44 1.83 10.28
C LEU A 270 8.39 1.63 11.80
N ASN A 271 9.19 0.73 12.41
CA ASN A 271 9.30 0.61 13.90
C ASN A 271 9.76 1.91 14.56
N VAL A 272 10.38 2.76 13.75
CA VAL A 272 11.06 3.98 14.16
C VAL A 272 10.06 5.16 14.25
N SER A 273 8.80 5.03 13.81
CA SER A 273 7.91 6.18 13.57
C SER A 273 6.58 6.25 14.36
N LYS A 274 6.43 5.53 15.49
CA LYS A 274 5.21 5.63 16.34
C LYS A 274 4.95 6.99 17.00
N LYS A 275 5.86 7.96 16.86
CA LYS A 275 5.69 9.33 17.40
C LYS A 275 5.57 10.33 16.25
N LYS A 276 4.53 11.18 16.32
CA LYS A 276 4.38 12.35 15.44
C LYS A 276 5.60 13.27 15.63
N VAL A 277 6.41 13.43 14.60
CA VAL A 277 7.54 14.38 14.58
C VAL A 277 7.03 15.74 14.12
N LYS A 278 7.47 16.83 14.75
CA LYS A 278 7.18 18.20 14.29
C LYS A 278 7.88 18.42 12.94
N ARG A 279 7.11 18.81 11.93
CA ARG A 279 7.59 19.00 10.55
C ARG A 279 8.39 20.28 10.38
N ASN A 280 9.33 20.24 9.45
CA ASN A 280 9.89 21.43 8.82
C ASN A 280 8.96 21.83 7.66
N GLU A 281 8.37 23.02 7.72
CA GLU A 281 7.42 23.53 6.72
C GLU A 281 8.07 23.91 5.37
N THR A 282 9.39 23.68 5.23
CA THR A 282 10.22 24.13 4.11
C THR A 282 10.45 23.08 3.02
N SER A 283 9.90 21.87 3.12
CA SER A 283 10.06 20.85 2.06
C SER A 283 9.30 21.28 0.81
N ASP A 284 10.00 21.31 -0.32
CA ASP A 284 9.50 21.80 -1.60
C ASP A 284 8.29 20.96 -2.05
N ARG A 285 7.08 21.54 -1.90
CA ARG A 285 5.82 20.78 -2.02
C ARG A 285 5.66 20.13 -3.39
N ASN A 286 6.15 20.77 -4.44
CA ASN A 286 5.81 20.44 -5.82
C ASN A 286 6.50 19.17 -6.36
N TYR A 287 7.69 18.82 -5.87
CA TYR A 287 8.50 17.77 -6.51
C TYR A 287 8.12 16.36 -6.06
N LEU A 288 7.90 16.15 -4.77
CA LEU A 288 7.48 14.84 -4.24
C LEU A 288 6.01 14.54 -4.53
N ASP A 289 5.18 15.58 -4.67
CA ASP A 289 3.82 15.47 -5.17
C ASP A 289 3.78 14.94 -6.63
N SER A 290 4.85 15.18 -7.42
CA SER A 290 5.00 14.67 -8.79
C SER A 290 5.46 13.21 -8.90
N ILE A 291 6.17 12.73 -7.87
CA ILE A 291 6.76 11.39 -7.82
C ILE A 291 5.85 10.40 -7.12
N MET A 292 4.97 10.90 -6.25
CA MET A 292 3.94 10.14 -5.55
C MET A 292 2.56 10.57 -6.05
N PRO A 293 2.19 10.27 -7.31
CA PRO A 293 0.78 10.29 -7.67
C PRO A 293 0.09 9.29 -6.75
N PHE A 294 -0.90 9.77 -6.00
CA PHE A 294 -1.76 9.00 -5.09
C PHE A 294 -1.69 7.47 -5.28
N GLY A 295 -1.07 6.77 -4.32
CA GLY A 295 -1.47 5.41 -3.87
C GLY A 295 -1.58 4.30 -4.92
N GLU A 296 -1.15 4.52 -6.16
CA GLU A 296 -1.31 3.58 -7.25
C GLU A 296 -0.14 3.78 -8.21
N ALA A 297 0.93 3.00 -8.01
CA ALA A 297 1.89 2.73 -9.06
C ALA A 297 1.15 2.12 -10.25
N SER A 298 0.68 3.00 -11.15
CA SER A 298 0.11 2.71 -12.46
C SER A 298 -0.49 1.31 -12.56
N ARG A 299 -1.68 1.09 -12.01
CA ARG A 299 -2.51 -0.12 -12.27
C ARG A 299 -3.07 -0.14 -13.71
N THR A 300 -2.29 0.35 -14.67
CA THR A 300 -2.53 0.21 -16.10
C THR A 300 -1.16 0.17 -16.79
N PRO A 301 -0.87 -0.92 -17.53
CA PRO A 301 -1.62 -1.24 -18.73
C PRO A 301 -2.48 -2.49 -18.55
N LYS A 302 -3.80 -2.24 -18.43
CA LYS A 302 -4.89 -3.18 -18.20
C LYS A 302 -4.88 -3.77 -16.78
N LEU A 303 -5.98 -3.52 -16.06
CA LEU A 303 -6.46 -4.24 -14.86
C LEU A 303 -6.52 -5.79 -15.00
N SER A 304 -5.90 -6.37 -16.02
CA SER A 304 -6.07 -7.76 -16.44
C SER A 304 -4.78 -8.57 -16.53
N GLN A 305 -3.62 -8.04 -16.11
CA GLN A 305 -2.35 -8.78 -16.26
C GLN A 305 -1.47 -8.64 -15.02
N PHE A 306 -1.10 -9.78 -14.43
CA PHE A 306 -0.01 -9.83 -13.46
C PHE A 306 1.29 -9.43 -14.15
N MET A 307 2.26 -8.92 -13.39
CA MET A 307 3.60 -8.73 -13.92
C MET A 307 4.29 -10.09 -14.07
N HIS A 308 4.35 -10.57 -15.31
CA HIS A 308 4.96 -11.84 -15.66
C HIS A 308 6.43 -11.65 -16.04
N GLY A 309 7.28 -12.58 -15.61
CA GLY A 309 8.70 -12.60 -15.93
C GLY A 309 9.55 -12.94 -14.72
N ASN A 310 10.86 -13.00 -14.92
CA ASN A 310 11.82 -13.11 -13.84
C ASN A 310 12.33 -11.71 -13.50
N PRO A 311 12.34 -11.31 -12.22
CA PRO A 311 13.00 -10.08 -11.80
C PRO A 311 14.50 -10.12 -12.12
N THR A 312 15.06 -8.96 -12.45
CA THR A 312 16.50 -8.76 -12.64
C THR A 312 17.00 -7.93 -11.47
N PRO A 313 17.76 -8.50 -10.53
CA PRO A 313 18.30 -7.74 -9.40
C PRO A 313 19.12 -6.54 -9.87
N MET A 314 18.99 -5.43 -9.14
CA MET A 314 19.69 -4.19 -9.45
C MET A 314 21.18 -4.33 -9.15
N THR A 315 22.05 -3.92 -10.08
CA THR A 315 23.50 -3.90 -9.84
C THR A 315 23.96 -2.56 -9.27
N GLU A 316 25.22 -2.48 -8.85
CA GLU A 316 25.82 -1.20 -8.46
C GLU A 316 25.87 -0.22 -9.64
N GLU A 317 26.14 -0.71 -10.86
CA GLU A 317 26.10 0.12 -12.07
C GLU A 317 24.71 0.69 -12.35
N ASP A 318 23.64 -0.08 -12.09
CA ASP A 318 22.27 0.40 -12.20
C ASP A 318 22.01 1.54 -11.19
N TYR A 319 22.45 1.37 -9.95
CA TYR A 319 22.30 2.40 -8.91
C TYR A 319 23.06 3.68 -9.27
N GLN A 320 24.32 3.57 -9.74
CA GLN A 320 25.12 4.71 -10.16
C GLN A 320 24.54 5.42 -11.39
N ARG A 321 23.96 4.67 -12.34
CA ARG A 321 23.23 5.26 -13.48
C ARG A 321 22.01 6.04 -12.99
N ASP A 322 21.25 5.47 -12.07
CA ASP A 322 20.04 6.09 -11.53
C ASP A 322 20.38 7.31 -10.66
N LEU A 323 21.52 7.34 -9.98
CA LEU A 323 21.98 8.55 -9.27
C LEU A 323 22.26 9.72 -10.23
N LYS A 324 22.82 9.44 -11.40
CA LYS A 324 23.08 10.46 -12.45
C LYS A 324 21.79 11.08 -13.01
N PHE A 325 20.65 10.41 -12.90
CA PHE A 325 19.35 11.00 -13.25
C PHE A 325 19.12 12.30 -12.47
N PHE A 326 19.45 12.32 -11.19
CA PHE A 326 19.27 13.49 -10.33
C PHE A 326 20.32 14.58 -10.51
N GLU A 327 21.43 14.31 -11.21
CA GLU A 327 22.47 15.32 -11.49
C GLU A 327 22.13 16.17 -12.72
N ASN A 328 21.16 15.74 -13.54
CA ASN A 328 20.78 16.40 -14.79
C ASN A 328 19.41 17.13 -14.71
N ASP A 329 18.75 17.10 -13.56
CA ASP A 329 17.42 17.67 -13.30
C ASP A 329 17.48 18.98 -12.47
N ASP A 330 18.67 19.54 -12.22
CA ASP A 330 18.91 20.84 -11.57
C ASP A 330 18.78 22.05 -12.52
#